data_AF-A0A6G3XRF2-F1
#
_entry.id   AF-A0A6G3XRF2-F1
#
_cell.length_a   1.000
_cell.length_b   1.000
_cell.length_c   1.000
_cell.angle_alpha   90.00
_cell.angle_beta   90.00
_cell.angle_gamma   90.00
#
_symmetry.space_group_name_H-M   'P 1'
#
loop_
_entity.id
_entity.type
_entity.pdbx_description
1 polymer ?
#
loop_
_entity_poly.entity_id
_entity_poly.type
_entity_poly.pdbx_seq_one_letter_code
_entity_poly.pdbx_strand_id
1 'polypeptide(L)'
;SKGASTEYDIAVGGTVKQLATGFDRKFTTAQLAKVKITMGSAAPKKKGSITAFPFLPTQGGGWATSIEQKLPGTRTLYVSTADKAAWSFDFDQQGPADADGWPTYEANYQVGAESRYKAGKTYAKTVNTGVFGPLLDNKNYGIVREGNDITGALPLLADGRGNAGGMLFSSAKTVLYRNGKKLGQNGDPVAGGESFRVPAGAADYRLTTTVKHSAKVNPLSTRVDA
;
A
#
# COMPACT_ATOMS: atom_id res chain seq x y z
N SER A 1 -19.44 -10.09 -6.39
CA SER A 1 -18.63 -11.18 -5.76
C SER A 1 -19.39 -12.51 -5.81
N LYS A 2 -18.70 -13.63 -5.60
CA LYS A 2 -19.29 -14.96 -5.39
C LYS A 2 -18.80 -15.50 -4.04
N GLY A 3 -19.62 -15.33 -3.00
CA GLY A 3 -19.23 -15.65 -1.63
C GLY A 3 -18.07 -14.78 -1.12
N ALA A 4 -17.39 -15.24 -0.06
CA ALA A 4 -16.29 -14.52 0.56
C ALA A 4 -14.94 -14.64 -0.20
N SER A 5 -14.76 -15.71 -0.98
CA SER A 5 -13.44 -16.05 -1.55
C SER A 5 -13.19 -15.53 -2.96
N THR A 6 -14.24 -15.14 -3.70
CA THR A 6 -14.13 -14.80 -5.12
C THR A 6 -14.80 -13.48 -5.45
N GLU A 7 -14.09 -12.64 -6.20
CA GLU A 7 -14.54 -11.33 -6.66
C GLU A 7 -14.31 -11.17 -8.16
N TYR A 8 -15.11 -10.32 -8.78
CA TYR A 8 -15.04 -9.99 -10.19
C TYR A 8 -15.02 -8.48 -10.31
N ASP A 9 -13.93 -7.95 -10.83
CA ASP A 9 -13.65 -6.52 -10.92
C ASP A 9 -13.56 -6.15 -12.40
N ILE A 10 -14.52 -5.36 -12.86
CA ILE A 10 -14.68 -5.04 -14.28
C ILE A 10 -14.47 -3.55 -14.46
N ALA A 11 -13.43 -3.21 -15.21
CA ALA A 11 -13.20 -1.88 -15.75
C ALA A 11 -13.20 -1.94 -17.27
N VAL A 12 -13.95 -1.01 -17.86
CA VAL A 12 -14.17 -0.87 -19.30
C VAL A 12 -14.35 0.60 -19.62
N GLY A 13 -13.96 0.99 -20.83
CA GLY A 13 -14.12 2.37 -21.27
C GLY A 13 -12.95 2.84 -22.12
N GLY A 14 -13.11 4.05 -22.63
CA GLY A 14 -12.15 4.67 -23.53
C GLY A 14 -12.76 5.88 -24.21
N THR A 15 -12.01 6.48 -25.12
CA THR A 15 -12.45 7.67 -25.85
C THR A 15 -13.56 7.27 -26.80
N VAL A 16 -14.68 7.98 -26.74
CA VAL A 16 -15.82 7.81 -27.64
C VAL A 16 -16.13 9.12 -28.35
N LYS A 17 -16.67 9.04 -29.57
CA LYS A 17 -17.11 10.22 -30.34
C LYS A 17 -18.49 10.73 -29.92
N GLN A 18 -19.27 9.88 -29.27
CA GLN A 18 -20.62 10.18 -28.79
C GLN A 18 -20.86 9.41 -27.49
N LEU A 19 -21.58 10.02 -26.55
CA LEU A 19 -21.97 9.36 -25.30
C LEU A 19 -22.92 8.19 -25.58
N ALA A 20 -22.74 7.11 -24.82
CA ALA A 20 -23.61 5.95 -24.91
C ALA A 20 -25.00 6.28 -24.36
N THR A 21 -26.05 5.89 -25.09
CA THR A 21 -27.45 5.91 -24.63
C THR A 21 -27.83 4.65 -23.85
N GLY A 22 -26.91 3.68 -23.77
CA GLY A 22 -26.99 2.45 -22.98
C GLY A 22 -25.68 1.67 -23.09
N PHE A 23 -25.34 0.87 -22.08
CA PHE A 23 -24.13 0.06 -22.06
C PHE A 23 -24.40 -1.32 -21.46
N ASP A 24 -24.30 -2.37 -22.29
CA ASP A 24 -24.32 -3.77 -21.86
C ASP A 24 -23.08 -4.48 -22.41
N ARG A 25 -22.31 -5.11 -21.53
CA ARG A 25 -21.17 -5.93 -21.92
C ARG A 25 -21.03 -7.11 -20.97
N LYS A 26 -21.07 -8.32 -21.54
CA LYS A 26 -20.89 -9.56 -20.79
C LYS A 26 -19.45 -10.03 -20.86
N PHE A 27 -18.96 -10.54 -19.74
CA PHE A 27 -17.62 -11.10 -19.61
C PHE A 27 -17.70 -12.58 -19.26
N THR A 28 -16.90 -13.38 -19.94
CA THR A 28 -16.61 -14.76 -19.56
C THR A 28 -15.35 -14.81 -18.72
N THR A 29 -15.20 -15.83 -17.88
CA THR A 29 -13.98 -16.02 -17.07
C THR A 29 -12.71 -16.12 -17.92
N ALA A 30 -12.80 -16.64 -19.15
CA ALA A 30 -11.67 -16.72 -20.08
C ALA A 30 -11.19 -15.35 -20.58
N GLN A 31 -12.04 -14.31 -20.53
CA GLN A 31 -11.68 -12.93 -20.88
C GLN A 31 -11.09 -12.14 -19.69
N LEU A 32 -11.09 -12.75 -18.50
CA LEU A 32 -10.57 -12.15 -17.27
C LEU A 32 -9.20 -12.75 -16.93
N ALA A 33 -8.40 -12.01 -16.19
CA ALA A 33 -7.23 -12.55 -15.52
C ALA A 33 -7.58 -12.94 -14.09
N LYS A 34 -7.02 -14.05 -13.60
CA LYS A 34 -7.20 -14.51 -12.24
C LYS A 34 -6.02 -14.07 -11.38
N VAL A 35 -6.25 -13.32 -10.32
CA VAL A 35 -5.22 -12.90 -9.35
C VAL A 35 -5.56 -13.49 -7.99
N LYS A 36 -4.72 -14.41 -7.51
CA LYS A 36 -4.85 -15.02 -6.18
C LYS A 36 -3.97 -14.25 -5.20
N ILE A 37 -4.58 -13.66 -4.18
CA ILE A 37 -3.89 -12.81 -3.22
C ILE A 37 -3.97 -13.47 -1.85
N THR A 38 -2.83 -13.90 -1.33
CA THR A 38 -2.68 -14.42 0.03
C THR A 38 -2.40 -13.27 0.98
N MET A 39 -3.29 -13.06 1.93
CA MET A 39 -3.25 -11.96 2.89
C MET A 39 -2.85 -12.51 4.25
N GLY A 40 -1.67 -12.11 4.72
CA GLY A 40 -1.14 -12.50 6.01
C GLY A 40 -1.73 -11.71 7.18
N SER A 41 -1.63 -12.30 8.36
CA SER A 41 -1.72 -11.60 9.64
C SER A 41 -1.06 -12.49 10.70
N ALA A 42 -0.06 -11.94 11.40
CA ALA A 42 0.55 -12.63 12.54
C ALA A 42 -0.25 -12.39 13.83
N ALA A 43 -1.00 -11.29 13.92
CA ALA A 43 -1.92 -11.06 15.03
C ALA A 43 -3.21 -11.89 14.86
N PRO A 44 -3.76 -12.47 15.93
CA PRO A 44 -4.97 -13.27 15.86
C PRO A 44 -6.21 -12.41 15.64
N LYS A 45 -7.26 -13.02 15.07
CA LYS A 45 -8.61 -12.43 14.92
C LYS A 45 -8.64 -11.10 14.14
N LYS A 46 -7.65 -10.87 13.29
CA LYS A 46 -7.65 -9.70 12.39
C LYS A 46 -8.59 -9.90 11.23
N LYS A 47 -8.99 -8.76 10.69
CA LYS A 47 -9.72 -8.67 9.44
C LYS A 47 -8.98 -7.74 8.50
N GLY A 48 -9.24 -7.90 7.21
CA GLY A 48 -8.71 -7.01 6.22
C GLY A 48 -9.42 -7.19 4.89
N SER A 49 -9.03 -6.39 3.92
CA SER A 49 -9.58 -6.44 2.58
C SER A 49 -8.48 -6.23 1.56
N ILE A 50 -8.82 -6.52 0.32
CA ILE A 50 -8.01 -6.17 -0.84
C ILE A 50 -8.91 -5.39 -1.78
N THR A 51 -8.43 -4.25 -2.22
CA THR A 51 -9.13 -3.36 -3.16
C THR A 51 -8.44 -3.48 -4.51
N ALA A 52 -9.19 -3.77 -5.58
CA ALA A 52 -8.67 -3.81 -6.94
C ALA A 52 -8.92 -2.47 -7.64
N PHE A 53 -7.89 -1.64 -7.75
CA PHE A 53 -8.00 -0.33 -8.39
C PHE A 53 -7.80 -0.43 -9.90
N PRO A 54 -8.78 -0.02 -10.72
CA PRO A 54 -8.65 -0.05 -12.16
C PRO A 54 -8.03 1.24 -12.71
N PHE A 55 -7.25 1.08 -13.77
CA PHE A 55 -6.69 2.17 -14.57
C PHE A 55 -7.04 1.94 -16.04
N LEU A 56 -7.65 2.93 -16.67
CA LEU A 56 -7.98 2.90 -18.10
C LEU A 56 -7.09 3.91 -18.83
N PRO A 57 -6.74 3.69 -20.11
CA PRO A 57 -5.85 4.61 -20.84
C PRO A 57 -6.33 6.06 -20.88
N THR A 58 -7.63 6.29 -20.75
CA THR A 58 -8.26 7.61 -20.82
C THR A 58 -8.48 8.27 -19.46
N GLN A 59 -8.25 7.54 -18.36
CA GLN A 59 -8.48 8.01 -17.00
C GLN A 59 -7.46 7.39 -16.04
N GLY A 60 -6.75 8.22 -15.29
CA GLY A 60 -5.68 7.79 -14.37
C GLY A 60 -6.12 7.07 -13.10
N GLY A 61 -7.30 6.43 -13.11
CA GLY A 61 -7.84 5.68 -11.97
C GLY A 61 -9.35 5.48 -12.06
N GLY A 62 -9.91 4.77 -11.08
CA GLY A 62 -11.34 4.56 -10.92
C GLY A 62 -11.70 4.21 -9.48
N TRP A 63 -13.00 4.21 -9.19
CA TRP A 63 -13.51 3.80 -7.88
C TRP A 63 -13.55 2.28 -7.78
N ALA A 64 -13.22 1.77 -6.60
CA ALA A 64 -13.28 0.37 -6.27
C ALA A 64 -13.92 0.19 -4.89
N THR A 65 -14.52 -0.96 -4.66
CA THR A 65 -14.97 -1.39 -3.34
C THR A 65 -14.16 -2.60 -2.92
N SER A 66 -14.12 -2.86 -1.62
CA SER A 66 -13.50 -4.05 -1.10
C SER A 66 -14.41 -4.71 -0.08
N ILE A 67 -14.27 -6.04 0.07
CA ILE A 67 -15.07 -6.82 1.00
C ILE A 67 -14.15 -7.34 2.09
N GLU A 68 -14.49 -6.99 3.33
CA GLU A 68 -13.83 -7.47 4.54
C GLU A 68 -13.74 -8.99 4.61
N GLN A 69 -12.58 -9.51 5.03
CA GLN A 69 -12.25 -10.92 5.18
C GLN A 69 -11.56 -11.17 6.53
N LYS A 70 -11.71 -12.39 7.06
CA LYS A 70 -10.88 -12.85 8.18
C LYS A 70 -9.43 -13.06 7.71
N LEU A 71 -8.46 -12.72 8.56
CA LEU A 71 -7.04 -12.93 8.31
C LEU A 71 -6.43 -13.96 9.28
N PRO A 72 -5.41 -14.73 8.83
CA PRO A 72 -4.92 -14.80 7.46
C PRO A 72 -5.93 -15.47 6.50
N GLY A 73 -5.83 -15.16 5.21
CA GLY A 73 -6.79 -15.65 4.22
C GLY A 73 -6.26 -15.59 2.80
N THR A 74 -7.04 -16.08 1.84
CA THR A 74 -6.73 -15.93 0.43
C THR A 74 -7.97 -15.57 -0.35
N ARG A 75 -7.85 -14.53 -1.18
CA ARG A 75 -8.92 -14.06 -2.05
C ARG A 75 -8.52 -14.25 -3.51
N THR A 76 -9.49 -14.66 -4.33
CA THR A 76 -9.35 -14.75 -5.78
C THR A 76 -10.09 -13.60 -6.43
N LEU A 77 -9.36 -12.74 -7.14
CA LEU A 77 -9.92 -11.66 -7.93
C LEU A 77 -9.89 -12.05 -9.40
N TYR A 78 -10.99 -11.80 -10.12
CA TYR A 78 -11.04 -11.88 -11.57
C TYR A 78 -11.13 -10.47 -12.14
N VAL A 79 -10.06 -9.99 -12.76
CA VAL A 79 -9.96 -8.62 -13.25
C VAL A 79 -10.13 -8.55 -14.77
N SER A 80 -10.85 -7.55 -15.28
CA SER A 80 -11.01 -7.35 -16.73
C SER A 80 -9.68 -7.03 -17.41
N THR A 81 -9.54 -7.53 -18.64
CA THR A 81 -8.34 -7.29 -19.49
C THR A 81 -8.69 -6.54 -20.77
N ALA A 82 -9.97 -6.24 -20.95
CA ALA A 82 -10.49 -5.45 -22.05
C ALA A 82 -10.02 -4.00 -21.98
N ASP A 83 -10.07 -3.32 -23.12
CA ASP A 83 -9.89 -1.87 -23.24
C ASP A 83 -8.56 -1.37 -22.63
N LYS A 84 -7.55 -2.24 -22.62
CA LYS A 84 -6.21 -2.00 -22.07
C LYS A 84 -6.23 -1.64 -20.58
N ALA A 85 -7.23 -2.12 -19.83
CA ALA A 85 -7.32 -1.98 -18.39
C ALA A 85 -6.04 -2.49 -17.70
N ALA A 86 -5.51 -1.68 -16.81
CA ALA A 86 -4.45 -2.03 -15.88
C ALA A 86 -5.01 -2.02 -14.45
N TRP A 87 -4.31 -2.70 -13.55
CA TRP A 87 -4.78 -2.89 -12.18
C TRP A 87 -3.63 -2.77 -11.18
N SER A 88 -3.89 -2.07 -10.08
CA SER A 88 -3.13 -2.20 -8.83
C SER A 88 -4.03 -2.81 -7.75
N PHE A 89 -3.42 -3.22 -6.65
CA PHE A 89 -4.15 -3.79 -5.53
C PHE A 89 -3.63 -3.21 -4.23
N ASP A 90 -4.54 -2.78 -3.36
CA ASP A 90 -4.18 -2.29 -2.04
C ASP A 90 -4.80 -3.17 -0.98
N PHE A 91 -3.99 -3.59 -0.02
CA PHE A 91 -4.42 -4.36 1.13
C PHE A 91 -4.60 -3.44 2.32
N ASP A 92 -5.69 -3.64 3.05
CA ASP A 92 -5.95 -2.97 4.31
C ASP A 92 -6.17 -4.00 5.42
N GLN A 93 -5.45 -3.88 6.53
CA GLN A 93 -5.79 -4.54 7.78
C GLN A 93 -6.67 -3.59 8.59
N GLN A 94 -7.85 -4.04 8.96
CA GLN A 94 -8.79 -3.23 9.71
C GLN A 94 -8.41 -3.13 11.18
N GLY A 95 -8.62 -1.94 11.74
CA GLY A 95 -8.62 -1.66 13.15
C GLY A 95 -10.00 -1.69 13.79
N PRO A 96 -10.09 -1.35 15.08
CA PRO A 96 -11.39 -1.13 15.73
C PRO A 96 -12.14 0.00 15.06
N ALA A 97 -13.48 -0.07 15.02
CA ALA A 97 -14.26 1.06 14.53
C ALA A 97 -14.00 2.31 15.40
N ASP A 98 -14.08 3.49 14.78
CA ASP A 98 -14.01 4.74 15.51
C ASP A 98 -15.31 5.04 16.27
N ALA A 99 -15.40 6.22 16.88
CA ALA A 99 -16.55 6.62 17.71
C ALA A 99 -17.87 6.68 16.92
N ASP A 100 -17.80 6.91 15.61
CA ASP A 100 -18.96 7.01 14.73
C ASP A 100 -19.27 5.67 14.04
N GLY A 101 -18.47 4.63 14.33
CA GLY A 101 -18.63 3.30 13.75
C GLY A 101 -17.96 3.12 12.39
N TRP A 102 -17.14 4.08 11.93
CA TRP A 102 -16.39 3.94 10.69
C TRP A 102 -15.21 2.97 10.87
N PRO A 103 -14.86 2.19 9.83
CA PRO A 103 -13.69 1.33 9.88
C PRO A 103 -12.43 2.17 9.99
N THR A 104 -11.54 1.81 10.92
CA THR A 104 -10.16 2.30 10.93
C THR A 104 -9.23 1.26 10.32
N TYR A 105 -7.99 1.67 10.05
CA TYR A 105 -6.97 0.80 9.46
C TYR A 105 -5.73 0.77 10.33
N GLU A 106 -5.21 -0.43 10.56
CA GLU A 106 -4.00 -0.68 11.35
C GLU A 106 -2.79 -0.98 10.48
N ALA A 107 -2.98 -1.36 9.22
CA ALA A 107 -1.90 -1.52 8.26
C ALA A 107 -2.45 -1.38 6.84
N ASN A 108 -1.64 -0.84 5.94
CA ASN A 108 -1.95 -0.74 4.52
C ASN A 108 -0.71 -1.07 3.69
N TYR A 109 -0.89 -1.79 2.58
CA TYR A 109 0.19 -2.13 1.65
C TYR A 109 -0.27 -2.12 0.20
N GLN A 110 0.51 -1.49 -0.66
CA GLN A 110 0.37 -1.57 -2.11
C GLN A 110 0.96 -2.89 -2.62
N VAL A 111 0.13 -3.75 -3.20
CA VAL A 111 0.48 -5.11 -3.61
C VAL A 111 0.98 -5.17 -5.05
N GLY A 112 2.25 -4.78 -5.20
CA GLY A 112 2.95 -4.67 -6.47
C GLY A 112 2.48 -3.50 -7.34
N ALA A 113 3.20 -3.26 -8.43
CA ALA A 113 2.93 -2.12 -9.32
C ALA A 113 1.64 -2.29 -10.13
N GLU A 114 1.10 -1.16 -10.59
CA GLU A 114 0.08 -1.10 -11.63
C GLU A 114 0.52 -1.96 -12.82
N SER A 115 -0.32 -2.91 -13.24
CA SER A 115 0.03 -3.90 -14.26
C SER A 115 -1.14 -4.25 -15.16
N ARG A 116 -0.83 -4.51 -16.44
CA ARG A 116 -1.78 -5.10 -17.38
C ARG A 116 -1.72 -6.61 -17.30
N TYR A 117 -2.83 -7.23 -16.93
CA TYR A 117 -2.95 -8.68 -16.82
C TYR A 117 -3.45 -9.29 -18.14
N LYS A 118 -3.11 -10.55 -18.39
CA LYS A 118 -3.50 -11.26 -19.61
C LYS A 118 -4.71 -12.17 -19.37
N ALA A 119 -5.67 -12.14 -20.29
CA ALA A 119 -6.87 -12.97 -20.25
C ALA A 119 -6.52 -14.47 -20.10
N GLY A 120 -7.28 -15.18 -19.27
CA GLY A 120 -7.08 -16.61 -18.99
C GLY A 120 -5.82 -16.97 -18.20
N LYS A 121 -4.97 -15.99 -17.86
CA LYS A 121 -3.77 -16.23 -17.04
C LYS A 121 -4.09 -16.12 -15.55
N THR A 122 -3.32 -16.87 -14.76
CA THR A 122 -3.36 -16.83 -13.29
C THR A 122 -2.08 -16.22 -12.76
N TYR A 123 -2.24 -15.36 -11.76
CA TYR A 123 -1.17 -14.66 -11.06
C TYR A 123 -1.33 -14.89 -9.56
N ALA A 124 -0.22 -14.90 -8.82
CA ALA A 124 -0.21 -15.04 -7.38
C ALA A 124 0.52 -13.84 -6.75
N LYS A 125 -0.06 -13.29 -5.69
CA LYS A 125 0.54 -12.23 -4.87
C LYS A 125 0.39 -12.60 -3.40
N THR A 126 1.29 -12.07 -2.57
CA THR A 126 1.25 -12.24 -1.13
C THR A 126 1.52 -10.89 -0.48
N VAL A 127 0.80 -10.60 0.60
CA VAL A 127 0.87 -9.32 1.31
C VAL A 127 0.75 -9.50 2.82
N ASN A 128 1.31 -8.57 3.59
CA ASN A 128 1.25 -8.49 5.05
C ASN A 128 1.83 -9.75 5.73
N THR A 129 2.90 -10.30 5.15
CA THR A 129 3.67 -11.42 5.71
C THR A 129 5.05 -10.94 6.11
N GLY A 130 5.53 -11.38 7.28
CA GLY A 130 6.88 -11.05 7.73
C GLY A 130 7.98 -11.63 6.83
N VAL A 131 9.23 -11.20 6.97
CA VAL A 131 9.74 -10.19 7.94
C VAL A 131 9.45 -8.76 7.47
N PHE A 132 9.11 -7.86 8.39
CA PHE A 132 8.85 -6.45 8.08
C PHE A 132 10.10 -5.60 8.30
N GLY A 133 10.36 -4.64 7.41
CA GLY A 133 11.49 -3.72 7.53
C GLY A 133 11.51 -2.60 6.50
N PRO A 134 12.56 -1.76 6.52
CA PRO A 134 12.67 -0.61 5.63
C PRO A 134 12.76 -1.01 4.15
N LEU A 135 11.94 -0.38 3.29
CA LEU A 135 12.01 -0.54 1.85
C LEU A 135 12.73 0.63 1.20
N LEU A 136 13.98 0.40 0.80
CA LEU A 136 14.73 1.30 -0.06
C LEU A 136 14.63 0.81 -1.51
N ASP A 137 13.96 1.58 -2.35
CA ASP A 137 14.14 1.47 -3.79
C ASP A 137 14.72 2.81 -4.28
N ASN A 138 15.77 2.81 -5.10
CA ASN A 138 16.44 4.05 -5.54
C ASN A 138 15.58 4.87 -6.54
N LYS A 139 14.25 4.72 -6.50
CA LYS A 139 13.30 5.28 -7.46
C LYS A 139 12.16 6.04 -6.78
N ASN A 140 11.53 5.44 -5.79
CA ASN A 140 10.30 5.95 -5.16
C ASN A 140 10.53 6.34 -3.71
N TYR A 141 11.49 5.71 -3.01
CA TYR A 141 11.71 5.90 -1.58
C TYR A 141 13.12 6.37 -1.27
N GLY A 142 13.23 7.29 -0.31
CA GLY A 142 14.52 7.81 0.09
C GLY A 142 14.45 9.11 0.87
N ILE A 143 15.61 9.73 1.02
CA ILE A 143 15.77 11.04 1.67
C ILE A 143 16.17 12.04 0.59
N VAL A 144 15.46 13.16 0.54
CA VAL A 144 15.68 14.22 -0.43
C VAL A 144 15.99 15.52 0.31
N ARG A 145 16.86 16.34 -0.29
CA ARG A 145 17.07 17.71 0.12
C ARG A 145 16.58 18.66 -0.97
N GLU A 146 15.70 19.57 -0.60
CA GLU A 146 15.27 20.67 -1.46
C GLU A 146 15.65 22.00 -0.81
N GLY A 147 16.56 22.74 -1.44
CA GLY A 147 17.13 23.95 -0.88
C GLY A 147 17.75 23.71 0.51
N ASN A 148 17.03 24.13 1.54
CA ASN A 148 17.48 24.00 2.91
C ASN A 148 16.58 23.10 3.77
N ASP A 149 15.76 22.26 3.14
CA ASP A 149 14.89 21.33 3.83
C ASP A 149 15.28 19.91 3.45
N ILE A 150 15.41 19.04 4.46
CA ILE A 150 15.62 17.60 4.28
C ILE A 150 14.34 16.90 4.67
N THR A 151 13.79 16.12 3.74
CA THR A 151 12.55 15.36 3.90
C THR A 151 12.80 13.90 3.52
N GLY A 152 12.14 12.97 4.20
CA GLY A 152 12.22 11.55 3.89
C GLY A 152 10.87 10.98 3.52
N ALA A 153 10.87 9.99 2.62
CA ALA A 153 9.72 9.15 2.32
C ALA A 153 10.20 7.70 2.25
N LEU A 154 10.03 6.96 3.35
CA LEU A 154 10.56 5.62 3.51
C LEU A 154 9.55 4.71 4.22
N PRO A 155 9.06 3.65 3.56
CA PRO A 155 8.27 2.61 4.22
C PRO A 155 9.15 1.85 5.21
N LEU A 156 9.10 2.20 6.51
CA LEU A 156 9.93 1.58 7.55
C LEU A 156 9.51 0.15 7.93
N LEU A 157 8.28 -0.22 7.59
CA LEU A 157 7.68 -1.53 7.86
C LEU A 157 7.02 -2.10 6.60
N ALA A 158 7.69 -2.01 5.44
CA ALA A 158 7.27 -2.79 4.28
C ALA A 158 7.27 -4.28 4.62
N ASP A 159 6.41 -5.05 3.96
CA ASP A 159 6.29 -6.47 4.24
C ASP A 159 7.43 -7.29 3.63
N GLY A 160 7.51 -8.57 4.00
CA GLY A 160 8.57 -9.49 3.55
C GLY A 160 8.53 -9.83 2.06
N ARG A 161 7.59 -9.26 1.29
CA ARG A 161 7.54 -9.35 -0.17
C ARG A 161 7.94 -8.05 -0.84
N GLY A 162 8.33 -7.03 -0.06
CA GLY A 162 8.67 -5.71 -0.56
C GLY A 162 7.45 -4.92 -1.03
N ASN A 163 6.24 -5.27 -0.57
CA ASN A 163 5.08 -4.42 -0.80
C ASN A 163 5.24 -3.17 0.05
N ALA A 164 5.24 -2.01 -0.61
CA ALA A 164 5.35 -0.73 0.07
C ALA A 164 4.11 -0.45 0.90
N GLY A 165 4.30 0.13 2.07
CA GLY A 165 3.23 0.35 3.03
C GLY A 165 3.77 0.34 4.45
N GLY A 166 2.87 0.14 5.41
CA GLY A 166 3.26 0.09 6.80
C GLY A 166 2.11 -0.20 7.73
N MET A 167 2.39 0.01 9.01
CA MET A 167 1.46 -0.23 10.12
C MET A 167 1.26 1.05 10.92
N LEU A 168 0.15 1.09 11.65
CA LEU A 168 -0.14 2.14 12.60
C LEU A 168 0.89 2.12 13.74
N PHE A 169 1.70 3.17 13.80
CA PHE A 169 2.71 3.35 14.83
C PHE A 169 2.08 3.84 16.14
N SER A 170 2.63 3.39 17.27
CA SER A 170 2.33 3.93 18.60
C SER A 170 3.30 5.04 19.00
N SER A 171 4.50 5.06 18.41
CA SER A 171 5.46 6.15 18.57
C SER A 171 6.48 6.13 17.45
N ALA A 172 6.98 7.31 17.10
CA ALA A 172 8.10 7.50 16.20
C ALA A 172 9.00 8.60 16.74
N LYS A 173 10.32 8.47 16.51
CA LYS A 173 11.32 9.47 16.84
C LYS A 173 12.39 9.47 15.77
N THR A 174 12.47 10.56 15.04
CA THR A 174 13.47 10.77 13.99
C THR A 174 14.42 11.89 14.39
N VAL A 175 15.71 11.68 14.21
CA VAL A 175 16.78 12.61 14.62
C VAL A 175 17.71 12.85 13.45
N LEU A 176 17.89 14.13 13.10
CA LEU A 176 18.86 14.54 12.10
C LEU A 176 20.14 15.04 12.78
N TYR A 177 21.26 14.53 12.31
CA TYR A 177 22.60 14.96 12.69
C TYR A 177 23.25 15.70 11.51
N ARG A 178 24.01 16.76 11.82
CA ARG A 178 24.87 17.50 10.88
C ARG A 178 26.29 17.51 11.41
N ASN A 179 27.24 17.03 10.63
CA ASN A 179 28.66 16.88 10.99
C ASN A 179 28.83 16.18 12.36
N GLY A 180 28.10 15.07 12.54
CA GLY A 180 28.11 14.27 13.77
C GLY A 180 27.36 14.86 14.98
N LYS A 181 26.92 16.13 14.93
CA LYS A 181 26.15 16.77 16.01
C LYS A 181 24.67 16.72 15.73
N LYS A 182 23.85 16.48 16.75
CA LYS A 182 22.39 16.54 16.62
C LYS A 182 21.98 17.94 16.19
N LEU A 183 21.26 18.02 15.06
CA LEU A 183 20.70 19.25 14.55
C LEU A 183 19.26 19.44 15.01
N GLY A 184 18.46 18.37 14.96
CA GLY A 184 17.03 18.41 15.29
C GLY A 184 16.43 17.03 15.52
N GLN A 185 15.18 17.00 15.99
CA GLN A 185 14.39 15.78 16.10
C GLN A 185 12.90 16.10 15.87
N ASN A 186 12.15 15.11 15.41
CA ASN A 186 10.69 15.18 15.28
C ASN A 186 10.02 13.81 15.47
N GLY A 187 8.69 13.79 15.35
CA GLY A 187 7.84 12.59 15.51
C GLY A 187 7.44 11.91 14.20
N ASP A 188 7.89 12.41 13.05
CA ASP A 188 7.57 11.81 11.75
C ASP A 188 8.33 10.48 11.56
N PRO A 189 7.65 9.39 11.16
CA PRO A 189 8.28 8.09 10.92
C PRO A 189 8.96 8.01 9.55
N VAL A 190 9.55 9.12 9.08
CA VAL A 190 10.11 9.26 7.72
C VAL A 190 9.04 9.05 6.64
N ALA A 191 7.83 9.53 6.88
CA ALA A 191 6.68 9.41 5.98
C ALA A 191 6.46 10.66 5.12
N GLY A 192 7.27 11.70 5.33
CA GLY A 192 7.23 12.94 4.56
C GLY A 192 6.24 13.98 5.10
N GLY A 193 5.67 13.75 6.28
CA GLY A 193 4.78 14.71 6.94
C GLY A 193 5.53 15.87 7.59
N GLU A 194 6.78 15.66 8.00
CA GLU A 194 7.64 16.70 8.58
C GLU A 194 9.04 16.71 7.94
N SER A 195 9.59 17.91 7.78
CA SER A 195 10.94 18.14 7.26
C SER A 195 11.89 18.68 8.33
N PHE A 196 13.19 18.63 8.05
CA PHE A 196 14.22 19.28 8.85
C PHE A 196 14.79 20.49 8.11
N ARG A 197 14.61 21.68 8.67
CA ARG A 197 15.30 22.88 8.21
C ARG A 197 16.77 22.82 8.58
N VAL A 198 17.64 23.01 7.60
CA VAL A 198 19.10 22.91 7.76
C VAL A 198 19.83 24.14 7.23
N PRO A 199 21.03 24.48 7.72
CA PRO A 199 21.81 25.58 7.17
C PRO A 199 22.15 25.38 5.69
N ALA A 200 22.40 26.49 5.00
CA ALA A 200 22.98 26.46 3.66
C ALA A 200 24.42 25.90 3.67
N GLY A 201 24.84 25.38 2.52
CA GLY A 201 26.19 24.84 2.32
C GLY A 201 26.31 23.34 2.58
N ALA A 202 27.42 22.78 2.12
CA ALA A 202 27.73 21.36 2.24
C ALA A 202 27.96 20.96 3.71
N ALA A 203 27.48 19.77 4.07
CA ALA A 203 27.72 19.13 5.35
C ALA A 203 27.37 17.65 5.25
N ASP A 204 27.94 16.86 6.15
CA ASP A 204 27.57 15.46 6.29
C ASP A 204 26.32 15.35 7.15
N TYR A 205 25.32 14.65 6.63
CA TYR A 205 24.07 14.42 7.34
C TYR A 205 23.90 12.94 7.65
N ARG A 206 23.38 12.66 8.84
CA ARG A 206 22.92 11.33 9.22
C ARG A 206 21.52 11.46 9.82
N LEU A 207 20.58 10.74 9.23
CA LEU A 207 19.23 10.60 9.77
C LEU A 207 19.16 9.27 10.50
N THR A 208 18.54 9.24 11.67
CA THR A 208 18.22 8.00 12.38
C THR A 208 16.77 8.03 12.81
N THR A 209 16.07 6.91 12.77
CA THR A 209 14.69 6.82 13.22
C THR A 209 14.45 5.58 14.07
N THR A 210 13.62 5.73 15.09
CA THR A 210 13.07 4.64 15.88
C THR A 210 11.57 4.70 15.75
N VAL A 211 10.95 3.61 15.30
CA VAL A 211 9.49 3.44 15.31
C VAL A 211 9.08 2.27 16.17
N LYS A 212 7.89 2.37 16.75
CA LYS A 212 7.26 1.29 17.52
C LYS A 212 5.80 1.16 17.14
N HIS A 213 5.28 -0.05 17.20
CA HIS A 213 3.84 -0.31 17.11
C HIS A 213 3.41 -1.34 18.15
N SER A 214 2.10 -1.45 18.34
CA SER A 214 1.52 -2.41 19.26
C SER A 214 1.65 -3.84 18.73
N ALA A 215 2.02 -4.78 19.60
CA ALA A 215 1.95 -6.21 19.31
C ALA A 215 0.52 -6.68 18.97
N LYS A 216 -0.50 -5.91 19.36
CA LYS A 216 -1.90 -6.16 18.98
C LYS A 216 -2.16 -5.93 17.50
N VAL A 217 -1.42 -5.02 16.84
CA VAL A 217 -1.49 -4.80 15.38
C VAL A 217 -0.77 -5.94 14.67
N ASN A 218 0.48 -6.18 15.07
CA ASN A 218 1.31 -7.28 14.59
C ASN A 218 2.38 -7.58 15.67
N PRO A 219 2.62 -8.85 16.05
CA PRO A 219 3.65 -9.18 17.04
C PRO A 219 5.10 -9.16 16.49
N LEU A 220 5.29 -9.03 15.17
CA LEU A 220 6.60 -8.99 14.54
C LEU A 220 7.10 -7.55 14.36
N SER A 221 8.41 -7.34 14.43
CA SER A 221 9.05 -6.03 14.21
C SER A 221 8.46 -4.86 15.02
N THR A 222 7.98 -5.12 16.25
CA THR A 222 7.29 -4.14 17.12
C THR A 222 8.13 -2.89 17.46
N ARG A 223 9.44 -2.97 17.25
CA ARG A 223 10.37 -1.85 17.22
C ARG A 223 11.33 -2.02 16.04
N VAL A 224 11.53 -0.94 15.28
CA VAL A 224 12.57 -0.83 14.25
C VAL A 224 13.41 0.40 14.54
N ASP A 225 14.72 0.22 14.48
CA ASP A 225 15.72 1.30 14.51
C ASP A 225 16.44 1.28 13.15
N ALA A 226 16.47 2.42 12.47
CA ALA A 226 17.07 2.60 11.14
C ALA A 226 17.93 3.87 11.08
#